data_AF-A0A1J0TNG5-F1
#
_entry.id   AF-A0A1J0TNG5-F1
#
_cell.length_a   1.000
_cell.length_b   1.000
_cell.length_c   1.000
_cell.angle_alpha   90.00
_cell.angle_beta   90.00
_cell.angle_gamma   90.00
#
_symmetry.space_group_name_H-M   'P 1'
#
loop_
_entity.id
_entity.type
_entity.pdbx_description
1 polymer ?
#
loop_
_entity_poly.entity_id
_entity_poly.type
_entity_poly.pdbx_seq_one_letter_code
_entity_poly.pdbx_strand_id
1 'polypeptide(L)'
;MTVASDQTSGTAPLTQEETIDSLGHYEYGWADPDTAGATAQRGLSEEVVRDISAKKNEPEWMLDIRLKALRTFDKKPMPVWGSNLDGIDFDNIKYFVRSTEKQAASWDELPEDIKNTYDRLGIPEAEKQRLIAGVAAQYESEVVYHQIREDLESQGVIFLDTDSGLREHPELFKEYFGTVIPAGDNKFSALNTAVWSGGSFIYVPPGVHVDIPLQAYFRINTENMGQFERTLIIVDEGASVHYVEGCTAPIYKSDSLHSAVVEIIVKKGGHCRYTTIQNWSNNVYNLVTKRTKVEAGGSMEWIDGNIGSKVTMKYPAVWMMGEHARGEVLSVAFAGEGQHQDTGAKMLHLAPHTSSTIVSKSVARGGGRASYRGLVQVNKGAHGSKSTVKCDALLVDQISRSDTYPYVDIREDDVTMGHEATVSKVSDDQLFYLMSRGLDEDEAMAMVVRGFVEPIAKELPMEYALELNRLIELQMEGAVG
;
A
#
# COMPACT_ATOMS: atom_id res chain seq x y z
N MET A 1 25.28 -54.17 -35.73
CA MET A 1 25.53 -52.97 -34.90
C MET A 1 25.24 -51.75 -35.76
N THR A 2 23.99 -51.31 -35.71
CA THR A 2 23.46 -50.13 -36.39
C THR A 2 23.50 -48.99 -35.38
N VAL A 3 24.33 -47.97 -35.64
CA VAL A 3 24.37 -46.74 -34.85
C VAL A 3 23.50 -45.72 -35.57
N ALA A 4 22.44 -45.28 -34.89
CA ALA A 4 21.52 -44.26 -35.35
C ALA A 4 22.18 -42.86 -35.26
N SER A 5 21.87 -42.04 -36.25
CA SER A 5 22.18 -40.61 -36.32
C SER A 5 21.26 -39.83 -35.38
N ASP A 6 21.85 -39.06 -34.46
CA ASP A 6 21.14 -38.08 -33.64
C ASP A 6 21.10 -36.74 -34.39
N GLN A 7 19.90 -36.27 -34.74
CA GLN A 7 19.67 -34.94 -35.29
C GLN A 7 19.33 -34.00 -34.13
N THR A 8 20.29 -33.21 -33.68
CA THR A 8 20.01 -32.04 -32.84
C THR A 8 19.54 -30.90 -33.74
N SER A 9 18.25 -30.57 -33.66
CA SER A 9 17.67 -29.36 -34.25
C SER A 9 18.14 -28.14 -33.46
N GLY A 10 19.10 -27.40 -34.02
CA GLY A 10 19.48 -26.09 -33.53
C GLY A 10 18.42 -25.06 -33.95
N THR A 11 17.72 -24.48 -32.98
CA THR A 11 16.98 -23.24 -33.16
C THR A 11 17.99 -22.10 -33.38
N ALA A 12 17.81 -21.36 -34.48
CA ALA A 12 18.62 -20.17 -34.76
C ALA A 12 18.35 -19.08 -33.70
N PRO A 13 19.36 -18.26 -33.34
CA PRO A 13 19.14 -17.13 -32.44
C PRO A 13 18.18 -16.12 -33.06
N LEU A 14 17.21 -15.66 -32.26
CA LEU A 14 16.19 -14.69 -32.66
C LEU A 14 16.83 -13.39 -33.14
N THR A 15 16.21 -12.73 -34.13
CA THR A 15 16.63 -11.39 -34.55
C THR A 15 16.29 -10.35 -33.48
N GLN A 16 16.93 -9.17 -33.51
CA GLN A 16 16.70 -8.12 -32.51
C GLN A 16 15.24 -7.64 -32.51
N GLU A 17 14.58 -7.64 -33.67
CA GLU A 17 13.16 -7.27 -33.80
C GLU A 17 12.24 -8.37 -33.24
N GLU A 18 12.55 -9.66 -33.46
CA GLU A 18 11.85 -10.80 -32.84
C GLU A 18 12.15 -10.92 -31.32
N THR A 19 13.31 -10.46 -30.88
CA THR A 19 13.68 -10.37 -29.46
C THR A 19 12.86 -9.27 -28.78
N ILE A 20 12.70 -8.11 -29.44
CA ILE A 20 11.85 -7.01 -28.96
C ILE A 20 10.36 -7.41 -28.96
N ASP A 21 9.87 -8.12 -29.98
CA ASP A 21 8.51 -8.67 -29.99
C ASP A 21 8.30 -9.76 -28.91
N SER A 22 9.34 -10.54 -28.59
CA SER A 22 9.31 -11.51 -27.47
C SER A 22 9.34 -10.83 -26.09
N LEU A 23 9.93 -9.65 -25.98
CA LEU A 23 9.99 -8.83 -24.76
C LEU A 23 8.74 -7.95 -24.57
N GLY A 24 8.03 -7.63 -25.66
CA GLY A 24 6.71 -6.97 -25.64
C GLY A 24 5.59 -7.84 -25.05
N HIS A 25 5.82 -9.15 -24.94
CA HIS A 25 5.00 -10.06 -24.16
C HIS A 25 5.56 -10.21 -22.75
N TYR A 26 4.96 -9.47 -21.82
CA TYR A 26 5.18 -9.58 -20.39
C TYR A 26 4.99 -11.04 -19.89
N GLU A 27 6.06 -11.85 -19.81
CA GLU A 27 6.06 -13.23 -19.30
C GLU A 27 6.33 -13.33 -17.77
N TYR A 28 5.84 -12.37 -16.98
CA TYR A 28 5.84 -12.47 -15.50
C TYR A 28 4.43 -12.42 -14.88
N GLY A 29 3.37 -12.53 -15.70
CA GLY A 29 1.98 -12.66 -15.26
C GLY A 29 1.50 -14.11 -15.26
N TRP A 30 2.05 -14.96 -14.39
CA TRP A 30 1.48 -16.31 -14.19
C TRP A 30 0.17 -16.17 -13.41
N ALA A 31 -0.95 -16.52 -14.04
CA ALA A 31 -2.25 -16.63 -13.41
C ALA A 31 -2.47 -18.09 -12.95
N ASP A 32 -2.76 -18.28 -11.66
CA ASP A 32 -3.12 -19.62 -11.17
C ASP A 32 -4.55 -20.01 -11.63
N PRO A 33 -4.91 -21.30 -11.61
CA PRO A 33 -6.26 -21.75 -11.95
C PRO A 33 -7.35 -21.17 -11.00
N ASP A 34 -8.09 -20.15 -11.46
CA ASP A 34 -9.13 -19.45 -10.70
C ASP A 34 -10.50 -20.17 -10.70
N THR A 35 -10.57 -21.33 -10.03
CA THR A 35 -11.87 -22.05 -9.89
C THR A 35 -12.83 -21.33 -8.93
N ALA A 36 -12.30 -20.63 -7.92
CA ALA A 36 -13.08 -19.91 -6.91
C ALA A 36 -13.73 -18.64 -7.47
N GLY A 37 -12.97 -17.80 -8.17
CA GLY A 37 -13.46 -16.57 -8.79
C GLY A 37 -14.44 -16.81 -9.94
N ALA A 38 -14.43 -17.99 -10.58
CA ALA A 38 -15.43 -18.36 -11.58
C ALA A 38 -16.86 -18.49 -11.01
N THR A 39 -17.00 -18.72 -9.69
CA THR A 39 -18.30 -18.89 -9.00
C THR A 39 -18.77 -17.64 -8.25
N ALA A 40 -17.94 -16.61 -8.14
CA ALA A 40 -18.24 -15.40 -7.39
C ALA A 40 -19.27 -14.51 -8.10
N GLN A 41 -20.24 -13.99 -7.34
CA GLN A 41 -21.22 -13.03 -7.85
C GLN A 41 -20.55 -11.70 -8.18
N ARG A 42 -20.90 -11.12 -9.33
CA ARG A 42 -20.49 -9.77 -9.73
C ARG A 42 -21.52 -8.74 -9.27
N GLY A 43 -21.03 -7.52 -9.05
CA GLY A 43 -21.86 -6.39 -8.69
C GLY A 43 -22.11 -6.28 -7.20
N LEU A 44 -22.53 -5.09 -6.78
CA LEU A 44 -22.75 -4.75 -5.39
C LEU A 44 -24.24 -4.71 -5.09
N SER A 45 -24.68 -5.49 -4.11
CA SER A 45 -26.08 -5.51 -3.68
C SER A 45 -26.21 -5.79 -2.18
N GLU A 46 -27.41 -5.56 -1.63
CA GLU A 46 -27.73 -5.95 -0.26
C GLU A 46 -27.57 -7.46 -0.03
N GLU A 47 -27.90 -8.29 -1.04
CA GLU A 47 -27.72 -9.74 -0.96
C GLU A 47 -26.25 -10.13 -0.84
N VAL A 48 -25.37 -9.50 -1.63
CA VAL A 48 -23.91 -9.71 -1.54
C VAL A 48 -23.38 -9.33 -0.16
N VAL A 49 -23.80 -8.18 0.39
CA VAL A 49 -23.36 -7.74 1.72
C VAL A 49 -23.82 -8.71 2.82
N ARG A 50 -25.07 -9.19 2.74
CA ARG A 50 -25.60 -10.19 3.68
C ARG A 50 -24.88 -11.53 3.56
N ASP A 51 -24.58 -11.97 2.34
CA ASP A 51 -23.84 -13.19 2.07
C ASP A 51 -22.41 -13.13 2.63
N ILE A 52 -21.69 -12.02 2.45
CA ILE A 52 -20.36 -11.79 3.05
C ILE A 52 -20.44 -11.94 4.57
N SER A 53 -21.37 -11.22 5.21
CA SER A 53 -21.53 -11.22 6.67
C SER A 53 -21.90 -12.61 7.21
N ALA A 54 -22.78 -13.33 6.51
CA ALA A 54 -23.18 -14.70 6.86
C ALA A 54 -22.02 -15.70 6.73
N LYS A 55 -21.25 -15.64 5.62
CA LYS A 55 -20.09 -16.53 5.39
C LYS A 55 -18.99 -16.35 6.43
N LYS A 56 -18.86 -15.14 6.98
CA LYS A 56 -17.93 -14.77 8.04
C LYS A 56 -18.46 -15.00 9.45
N ASN A 57 -19.73 -15.39 9.58
CA ASN A 57 -20.41 -15.59 10.86
C ASN A 57 -20.31 -14.34 11.78
N GLU A 58 -20.54 -13.16 11.20
CA GLU A 58 -20.46 -11.89 11.91
C GLU A 58 -21.66 -11.64 12.84
N PRO A 59 -21.48 -10.86 13.91
CA PRO A 59 -22.59 -10.44 14.75
C PRO A 59 -23.52 -9.46 14.03
N GLU A 60 -24.81 -9.46 14.40
CA GLU A 60 -25.87 -8.66 13.76
C GLU A 60 -25.54 -7.16 13.67
N TRP A 61 -24.89 -6.61 14.70
CA TRP A 61 -24.51 -5.19 14.70
C TRP A 61 -23.49 -4.84 13.61
N MET A 62 -22.63 -5.79 13.21
CA MET A 62 -21.68 -5.57 12.11
C MET A 62 -22.42 -5.58 10.76
N LEU A 63 -23.37 -6.49 10.58
CA LEU A 63 -24.22 -6.52 9.40
C LEU A 63 -24.99 -5.20 9.23
N ASP A 64 -25.55 -4.65 10.31
CA ASP A 64 -26.24 -3.36 10.28
C ASP A 64 -25.32 -2.21 9.83
N ILE A 65 -24.07 -2.21 10.30
CA ILE A 65 -23.04 -1.25 9.86
C ILE A 65 -22.77 -1.41 8.36
N ARG A 66 -22.53 -2.63 7.88
CA ARG A 66 -22.28 -2.93 6.47
C ARG A 66 -23.42 -2.46 5.57
N LEU A 67 -24.67 -2.77 5.94
CA LEU A 67 -25.87 -2.36 5.18
C LEU A 67 -26.08 -0.84 5.19
N LYS A 68 -25.77 -0.16 6.30
CA LYS A 68 -25.80 1.30 6.36
C LYS A 68 -24.70 1.91 5.48
N ALA A 69 -23.52 1.29 5.43
CA ALA A 69 -22.43 1.72 4.58
C ALA A 69 -22.77 1.57 3.09
N LEU A 70 -23.40 0.46 2.68
CA LEU A 70 -23.92 0.27 1.31
C LEU A 70 -24.86 1.41 0.90
N ARG A 71 -25.89 1.69 1.72
CA ARG A 71 -26.82 2.82 1.46
C ARG A 71 -26.11 4.17 1.39
N THR A 72 -24.98 4.33 2.07
CA THR A 72 -24.18 5.56 2.05
C THR A 72 -23.35 5.64 0.77
N PHE A 73 -22.79 4.52 0.32
CA PHE A 73 -22.09 4.40 -0.95
C PHE A 73 -23.00 4.76 -2.13
N ASP A 74 -24.23 4.25 -2.17
CA ASP A 74 -25.20 4.51 -3.24
C ASP A 74 -25.59 5.99 -3.32
N LYS A 75 -25.68 6.67 -2.17
CA LYS A 75 -26.06 8.09 -2.09
C LYS A 75 -24.91 9.04 -2.43
N LYS A 76 -23.66 8.63 -2.22
CA LYS A 76 -22.50 9.50 -2.45
C LYS A 76 -22.13 9.50 -3.94
N PRO A 77 -21.98 10.68 -4.55
CA PRO A 77 -21.51 10.78 -5.94
C PRO A 77 -20.05 10.34 -6.05
N MET A 78 -19.64 9.93 -7.24
CA MET A 78 -18.21 9.77 -7.55
C MET A 78 -17.49 11.12 -7.37
N PRO A 79 -16.26 11.12 -6.83
CA PRO A 79 -15.49 12.35 -6.70
C PRO A 79 -15.16 12.92 -8.08
N VAL A 80 -15.37 14.22 -8.25
CA VAL A 80 -15.10 14.96 -9.51
C VAL A 80 -13.76 15.70 -9.48
N TRP A 81 -12.88 15.30 -8.57
CA TRP A 81 -11.57 15.92 -8.32
C TRP A 81 -10.49 14.84 -8.20
N GLY A 82 -9.24 15.22 -8.44
CA GLY A 82 -8.12 14.29 -8.46
C GLY A 82 -7.97 13.64 -9.83
N SER A 83 -7.84 12.31 -9.85
CA SER A 83 -7.71 11.52 -11.07
C SER A 83 -9.06 11.17 -11.69
N ASN A 84 -9.08 10.78 -12.97
CA ASN A 84 -10.29 10.30 -13.62
C ASN A 84 -10.65 8.89 -13.11
N LEU A 85 -11.88 8.71 -12.62
CA LEU A 85 -12.40 7.44 -12.09
C LEU A 85 -13.59 6.89 -12.89
N ASP A 86 -13.91 7.47 -14.06
CA ASP A 86 -15.08 7.09 -14.87
C ASP A 86 -15.00 5.66 -15.42
N GLY A 87 -13.79 5.08 -15.47
CA GLY A 87 -13.57 3.71 -15.94
C GLY A 87 -13.85 2.63 -14.90
N ILE A 88 -14.28 2.98 -13.68
CA ILE A 88 -14.63 1.99 -12.66
C ILE A 88 -16.05 1.47 -12.90
N ASP A 89 -16.15 0.20 -13.29
CA ASP A 89 -17.42 -0.52 -13.42
C ASP A 89 -17.72 -1.34 -12.16
N PHE A 90 -18.49 -0.76 -11.25
CA PHE A 90 -18.86 -1.39 -9.98
C PHE A 90 -19.72 -2.65 -10.15
N ASP A 91 -20.44 -2.80 -11.25
CA ASP A 91 -21.31 -3.95 -11.51
C ASP A 91 -20.52 -5.17 -11.99
N ASN A 92 -19.31 -4.93 -12.49
CA ASN A 92 -18.44 -5.97 -13.02
C ASN A 92 -17.41 -6.53 -12.01
N ILE A 93 -17.27 -5.86 -10.85
CA ILE A 93 -16.35 -6.26 -9.78
C ILE A 93 -16.92 -7.43 -8.99
N LYS A 94 -16.04 -8.39 -8.65
CA LYS A 94 -16.31 -9.42 -7.63
C LYS A 94 -15.88 -8.86 -6.27
N TYR A 95 -16.83 -8.70 -5.35
CA TYR A 95 -16.58 -8.08 -4.04
C TYR A 95 -16.11 -9.03 -2.96
N PHE A 96 -16.28 -10.34 -3.17
CA PHE A 96 -15.82 -11.37 -2.26
C PHE A 96 -15.55 -12.66 -3.01
N VAL A 97 -14.33 -13.18 -2.86
CA VAL A 97 -13.90 -14.47 -3.44
C VAL A 97 -13.23 -15.27 -2.34
N ARG A 98 -13.72 -16.47 -2.08
CA ARG A 98 -13.12 -17.37 -1.09
C ARG A 98 -12.08 -18.24 -1.78
N SER A 99 -10.79 -17.96 -1.56
CA SER A 99 -9.68 -18.63 -2.23
C SER A 99 -9.37 -20.03 -1.65
N THR A 100 -9.65 -20.27 -0.36
CA THR A 100 -9.38 -21.56 0.29
C THR A 100 -10.38 -21.88 1.41
N GLU A 101 -10.67 -23.17 1.66
CA GLU A 101 -11.54 -23.60 2.78
C GLU A 101 -10.84 -23.58 4.15
N LYS A 102 -9.49 -23.45 4.20
CA LYS A 102 -8.70 -23.49 5.44
C LYS A 102 -7.48 -22.56 5.39
N GLN A 103 -7.19 -21.88 6.50
CA GLN A 103 -5.94 -21.17 6.74
C GLN A 103 -4.80 -22.18 6.99
N ALA A 104 -3.62 -21.94 6.44
CA ALA A 104 -2.42 -22.73 6.71
C ALA A 104 -1.87 -22.39 8.11
N ALA A 105 -1.59 -23.40 8.92
CA ALA A 105 -1.10 -23.20 10.29
C ALA A 105 0.43 -23.12 10.39
N SER A 106 1.14 -23.47 9.33
CA SER A 106 2.61 -23.42 9.27
C SER A 106 3.10 -23.09 7.87
N TRP A 107 4.34 -22.61 7.77
CA TRP A 107 5.00 -22.37 6.49
C TRP A 107 4.96 -23.61 5.58
N ASP A 108 5.15 -24.80 6.14
CA ASP A 108 5.14 -26.05 5.38
C ASP A 108 3.76 -26.40 4.79
N GLU A 109 2.69 -25.87 5.38
CA GLU A 109 1.31 -26.01 4.91
C GLU A 109 0.89 -24.96 3.88
N LEU A 110 1.74 -23.95 3.62
CA LEU A 110 1.47 -22.98 2.57
C LEU A 110 1.42 -23.66 1.19
N PRO A 111 0.49 -23.26 0.32
CA PRO A 111 0.48 -23.63 -1.09
C PRO A 111 1.86 -23.45 -1.75
N GLU A 112 2.24 -24.40 -2.60
CA GLU A 112 3.58 -24.50 -3.19
C GLU A 112 3.91 -23.30 -4.10
N ASP A 113 2.90 -22.71 -4.72
CA ASP A 113 2.92 -21.47 -5.48
C ASP A 113 3.33 -20.25 -4.64
N ILE A 114 2.87 -20.17 -3.39
CA ILE A 114 3.25 -19.09 -2.47
C ILE A 114 4.73 -19.23 -2.11
N LYS A 115 5.18 -20.43 -1.70
CA LYS A 115 6.59 -20.69 -1.35
C LYS A 115 7.55 -20.38 -2.50
N ASN A 116 7.21 -20.81 -3.71
CA ASN A 116 7.99 -20.55 -4.92
C ASN A 116 8.15 -19.05 -5.22
N THR A 117 7.19 -18.22 -4.82
CA THR A 117 7.27 -16.76 -4.99
C THR A 117 8.33 -16.17 -4.06
N TYR A 118 8.33 -16.55 -2.78
CA TYR A 118 9.34 -16.09 -1.80
C TYR A 118 10.77 -16.54 -2.16
N ASP A 119 10.93 -17.75 -2.70
CA ASP A 119 12.23 -18.23 -3.17
C ASP A 119 12.75 -17.43 -4.36
N ARG A 120 11.86 -17.02 -5.28
CA ARG A 120 12.21 -16.23 -6.48
C ARG A 120 12.50 -14.76 -6.18
N LEU A 121 11.94 -14.20 -5.10
CA LEU A 121 12.27 -12.86 -4.62
C LEU A 121 13.71 -12.73 -4.09
N GLY A 122 14.44 -13.84 -3.96
CA GLY A 122 15.87 -13.82 -3.61
C GLY A 122 16.14 -13.47 -2.15
N ILE A 123 15.15 -13.64 -1.27
CA ILE A 123 15.28 -13.40 0.17
C ILE A 123 16.33 -14.35 0.74
N PRO A 124 17.38 -13.84 1.42
CA PRO A 124 18.42 -14.68 2.01
C PRO A 124 17.83 -15.73 2.98
N GLU A 125 18.35 -16.95 2.95
CA GLU A 125 17.83 -18.07 3.76
C GLU A 125 17.82 -17.78 5.27
N ALA A 126 18.76 -16.95 5.75
CA ALA A 126 18.84 -16.50 7.14
C ALA A 126 17.73 -15.50 7.53
N GLU A 127 17.21 -14.73 6.55
CA GLU A 127 16.08 -13.81 6.74
C GLU A 127 14.75 -14.57 6.74
N LYS A 128 14.61 -15.64 5.93
CA LYS A 128 13.38 -16.46 5.88
C LYS A 128 12.94 -16.94 7.25
N GLN A 129 13.85 -17.44 8.08
CA GLN A 129 13.51 -17.92 9.43
C GLN A 129 13.07 -16.81 10.38
N ARG A 130 13.55 -15.56 10.22
CA ARG A 130 13.09 -14.39 10.99
C ARG A 130 11.74 -13.88 10.50
N LEU A 131 11.50 -13.92 9.19
CA LEU A 131 10.25 -13.51 8.55
C LEU A 131 9.08 -14.45 8.90
N ILE A 132 9.32 -15.76 8.91
CA ILE A 132 8.30 -16.76 9.27
C ILE A 132 7.73 -16.54 10.70
N ALA A 133 8.47 -15.88 11.59
CA ALA A 133 8.10 -15.70 12.99
C ALA A 133 7.17 -14.50 13.31
N GLY A 134 6.72 -13.74 12.30
CA GLY A 134 5.85 -12.55 12.51
C GLY A 134 5.10 -12.07 11.28
N VAL A 135 4.91 -12.95 10.28
CA VAL A 135 4.24 -12.63 9.02
C VAL A 135 2.80 -13.14 9.03
N ALA A 136 1.87 -12.25 8.69
CA ALA A 136 0.54 -12.61 8.22
C ALA A 136 0.52 -12.52 6.68
N ALA A 137 0.13 -13.57 5.96
CA ALA A 137 -0.01 -13.50 4.50
C ALA A 137 -1.49 -13.57 4.10
N GLN A 138 -1.97 -12.59 3.35
CA GLN A 138 -3.31 -12.51 2.75
C GLN A 138 -3.27 -12.77 1.24
N TYR A 139 -4.18 -13.63 0.79
CA TYR A 139 -4.36 -13.99 -0.61
C TYR A 139 -5.84 -13.84 -0.96
N GLU A 140 -6.13 -12.98 -1.94
CA GLU A 140 -7.49 -12.57 -2.29
C GLU A 140 -8.22 -11.87 -1.13
N SER A 141 -9.35 -12.42 -0.68
CA SER A 141 -10.20 -11.85 0.38
C SER A 141 -9.92 -12.40 1.78
N GLU A 142 -9.02 -13.38 1.94
CA GLU A 142 -8.79 -14.07 3.23
C GLU A 142 -7.29 -14.15 3.57
N VAL A 143 -6.99 -14.07 4.87
CA VAL A 143 -5.64 -14.30 5.40
C VAL A 143 -5.35 -15.80 5.36
N VAL A 144 -4.29 -16.22 4.67
CA VAL A 144 -3.92 -17.63 4.44
C VAL A 144 -2.90 -18.13 5.46
N TYR A 145 -2.13 -17.26 6.08
CA TYR A 145 -1.15 -17.61 7.11
C TYR A 145 -1.05 -16.53 8.17
N HIS A 146 -0.96 -16.95 9.43
CA HIS A 146 -0.81 -16.06 10.56
C HIS A 146 -0.03 -16.77 11.67
N GLN A 147 1.18 -16.30 11.98
CA GLN A 147 1.95 -16.81 13.12
C GLN A 147 2.56 -15.65 13.90
N ILE A 148 2.19 -15.54 15.17
CA ILE A 148 2.81 -14.63 16.12
C ILE A 148 3.79 -15.38 17.00
N ARG A 149 4.87 -14.69 17.32
CA ARG A 149 5.87 -15.13 18.28
C ARG A 149 5.24 -15.17 19.69
N GLU A 150 5.29 -16.32 20.35
CA GLU A 150 4.68 -16.55 21.68
C GLU A 150 5.10 -15.52 22.74
N ASP A 151 6.28 -14.91 22.59
CA ASP A 151 6.78 -13.88 23.49
C ASP A 151 6.05 -12.53 23.34
N LEU A 152 5.50 -12.20 22.18
CA LEU A 152 4.66 -11.01 21.96
C LEU A 152 3.27 -11.23 22.56
N GLU A 153 2.69 -12.42 22.37
CA GLU A 153 1.44 -12.83 23.02
C GLU A 153 1.58 -12.81 24.55
N SER A 154 2.73 -13.27 25.08
CA SER A 154 3.00 -13.23 26.52
C SER A 154 3.05 -11.80 27.09
N GLN A 155 3.34 -10.81 26.26
CA GLN A 155 3.31 -9.39 26.59
C GLN A 155 1.92 -8.76 26.38
N GLY A 156 0.94 -9.54 25.90
CA GLY A 156 -0.43 -9.11 25.65
C GLY A 156 -0.64 -8.43 24.30
N VAL A 157 0.35 -8.48 23.39
CA VAL A 157 0.18 -7.97 22.02
C VAL A 157 -0.83 -8.86 21.30
N ILE A 158 -1.83 -8.22 20.70
CA ILE A 158 -2.76 -8.88 19.79
C ILE A 158 -2.35 -8.46 18.39
N PHE A 159 -2.09 -9.43 17.53
CA PHE A 159 -2.05 -9.21 16.09
C PHE A 159 -2.85 -10.35 15.48
N LEU A 160 -3.84 -10.04 14.66
CA LEU A 160 -4.76 -11.01 14.06
C LEU A 160 -5.16 -10.51 12.69
N ASP A 161 -5.78 -11.35 11.89
CA ASP A 161 -6.61 -10.83 10.80
C ASP A 161 -7.84 -10.09 11.35
N THR A 162 -8.40 -9.19 10.55
CA THR A 162 -9.48 -8.30 11.02
C THR A 162 -10.78 -9.05 11.31
N ASP A 163 -11.05 -10.15 10.58
CA ASP A 163 -12.21 -10.99 10.82
C ASP A 163 -12.10 -11.72 12.18
N SER A 164 -10.92 -12.24 12.52
CA SER A 164 -10.62 -12.84 13.82
C SER A 164 -10.59 -11.80 14.94
N GLY A 165 -10.05 -10.60 14.70
CA GLY A 165 -10.11 -9.49 15.66
C GLY A 165 -11.54 -9.11 16.05
N LEU A 166 -12.47 -9.09 15.09
CA LEU A 166 -13.89 -8.86 15.34
C LEU A 166 -14.52 -9.98 16.19
N ARG A 167 -14.16 -11.24 15.92
CA ARG A 167 -14.74 -12.43 16.57
C ARG A 167 -14.21 -12.63 17.99
N GLU A 168 -12.91 -12.47 18.18
CA GLU A 168 -12.19 -12.86 19.40
C GLU A 168 -12.04 -11.69 20.38
N HIS A 169 -11.98 -10.45 19.87
CA HIS A 169 -11.89 -9.23 20.67
C HIS A 169 -13.01 -8.22 20.36
N PRO A 170 -14.29 -8.61 20.44
CA PRO A 170 -15.42 -7.79 20.00
C PRO A 170 -15.55 -6.47 20.77
N GLU A 171 -15.14 -6.43 22.04
CA GLU A 171 -15.21 -5.22 22.87
C GLU A 171 -14.24 -4.13 22.37
N LEU A 172 -12.96 -4.50 22.15
CA LEU A 172 -11.95 -3.60 21.58
C LEU A 172 -12.33 -3.21 20.14
N PHE A 173 -12.73 -4.19 19.33
CA PHE A 173 -13.10 -3.93 17.95
C PHE A 173 -14.25 -2.93 17.87
N LYS A 174 -15.31 -3.11 18.66
CA LYS A 174 -16.47 -2.22 18.70
C LYS A 174 -16.15 -0.82 19.26
N GLU A 175 -15.19 -0.72 20.18
CA GLU A 175 -14.73 0.57 20.71
C GLU A 175 -14.06 1.43 19.64
N TYR A 176 -13.22 0.83 18.79
CA TYR A 176 -12.34 1.58 17.88
C TYR A 176 -12.77 1.58 16.41
N PHE A 177 -13.49 0.56 15.95
CA PHE A 177 -13.83 0.42 14.53
C PHE A 177 -14.65 1.59 13.98
N GLY A 178 -14.15 2.23 12.92
CA GLY A 178 -14.82 3.36 12.27
C GLY A 178 -14.81 4.66 13.07
N THR A 179 -14.04 4.75 14.16
CA THR A 179 -13.93 5.97 14.98
C THR A 179 -13.05 7.04 14.31
N VAL A 180 -12.10 6.62 13.47
CA VAL A 180 -11.16 7.51 12.78
C VAL A 180 -11.59 7.72 11.33
N ILE A 181 -12.04 6.65 10.67
CA ILE A 181 -12.55 6.64 9.30
C ILE A 181 -13.94 5.99 9.28
N PRO A 182 -15.01 6.74 9.59
CA PRO A 182 -16.37 6.21 9.53
C PRO A 182 -16.77 5.91 8.09
N ALA A 183 -17.77 5.06 7.89
CA ALA A 183 -18.36 4.79 6.57
C ALA A 183 -18.80 6.07 5.83
N GLY A 184 -19.16 7.12 6.57
CA GLY A 184 -19.57 8.41 6.02
C GLY A 184 -18.43 9.29 5.49
N ASP A 185 -17.16 8.94 5.70
CA ASP A 185 -16.00 9.78 5.38
C ASP A 185 -15.94 10.13 3.88
N ASN A 186 -15.92 9.13 3.01
CA ASN A 186 -15.93 9.29 1.56
C ASN A 186 -16.67 8.13 0.88
N LYS A 187 -16.76 8.13 -0.46
CA LYS A 187 -17.48 7.08 -1.20
C LYS A 187 -16.77 5.72 -1.05
N PHE A 188 -15.45 5.69 -1.12
CA PHE A 188 -14.67 4.44 -1.07
C PHE A 188 -14.53 3.90 0.36
N SER A 189 -14.55 4.75 1.39
CA SER A 189 -14.68 4.30 2.78
C SER A 189 -16.05 3.64 3.02
N ALA A 190 -17.13 4.17 2.42
CA ALA A 190 -18.45 3.55 2.50
C ALA A 190 -18.47 2.18 1.80
N LEU A 191 -17.84 2.09 0.61
CA LEU A 191 -17.69 0.83 -0.11
C LEU A 191 -16.92 -0.19 0.71
N ASN A 192 -15.72 0.18 1.18
CA ASN A 192 -14.90 -0.66 2.04
C ASN A 192 -15.68 -1.11 3.28
N THR A 193 -16.33 -0.22 4.04
CA THR A 193 -17.11 -0.64 5.21
C THR A 193 -18.26 -1.59 4.87
N ALA A 194 -18.85 -1.51 3.67
CA ALA A 194 -19.90 -2.45 3.26
C ALA A 194 -19.35 -3.86 3.00
N VAL A 195 -18.20 -3.97 2.33
CA VAL A 195 -17.71 -5.25 1.77
C VAL A 195 -16.36 -5.72 2.29
N TRP A 196 -15.77 -5.04 3.28
CA TRP A 196 -14.39 -5.34 3.70
C TRP A 196 -14.16 -6.82 4.02
N SER A 197 -12.99 -7.30 3.64
CA SER A 197 -12.52 -8.68 3.83
C SER A 197 -11.01 -8.73 4.06
N GLY A 198 -10.61 -9.42 5.13
CA GLY A 198 -9.23 -9.43 5.59
C GLY A 198 -8.76 -8.05 6.07
N GLY A 199 -7.45 -7.82 5.99
CA GLY A 199 -6.73 -6.75 6.69
C GLY A 199 -6.23 -7.21 8.06
N SER A 200 -5.58 -6.31 8.80
CA SER A 200 -4.98 -6.65 10.11
C SER A 200 -5.60 -5.91 11.29
N PHE A 201 -5.80 -6.64 12.39
CA PHE A 201 -6.18 -6.08 13.69
C PHE A 201 -5.00 -6.18 14.65
N ILE A 202 -4.51 -5.05 15.13
CA ILE A 202 -3.35 -4.98 16.03
C ILE A 202 -3.69 -4.16 17.27
N TYR A 203 -3.39 -4.70 18.44
CA TYR A 203 -3.43 -3.98 19.71
C TYR A 203 -2.12 -4.20 20.48
N VAL A 204 -1.51 -3.09 20.90
CA VAL A 204 -0.26 -3.09 21.67
C VAL A 204 -0.53 -2.52 23.06
N PRO A 205 -0.41 -3.31 24.13
CA PRO A 205 -0.73 -2.88 25.49
C PRO A 205 0.15 -1.74 26.02
N PRO A 206 -0.27 -1.05 27.10
CA PRO A 206 0.48 0.05 27.68
C PRO A 206 1.94 -0.30 28.01
N GLY A 207 2.87 0.56 27.58
CA GLY A 207 4.30 0.44 27.83
C GLY A 207 5.02 -0.71 27.10
N VAL A 208 4.32 -1.46 26.25
CA VAL A 208 4.94 -2.55 25.46
C VAL A 208 5.61 -1.97 24.22
N HIS A 209 6.88 -2.33 24.01
CA HIS A 209 7.64 -1.96 22.83
C HIS A 209 7.87 -3.20 21.96
N VAL A 210 7.28 -3.21 20.76
CA VAL A 210 7.46 -4.28 19.79
C VAL A 210 8.69 -3.96 18.93
N ASP A 211 9.83 -4.55 19.28
CA ASP A 211 11.14 -4.27 18.66
C ASP A 211 11.30 -4.89 17.26
N ILE A 212 10.48 -5.88 16.92
CA ILE A 212 10.51 -6.55 15.61
C ILE A 212 9.30 -6.06 14.81
N PRO A 213 9.47 -5.61 13.55
CA PRO A 213 8.35 -5.19 12.75
C PRO A 213 7.33 -6.32 12.56
N LEU A 214 6.05 -6.02 12.80
CA LEU A 214 4.95 -6.91 12.45
C LEU A 214 4.70 -6.78 10.95
N GLN A 215 4.56 -7.89 10.24
CA GLN A 215 4.47 -7.86 8.78
C GLN A 215 3.16 -8.48 8.29
N ALA A 216 2.52 -7.83 7.33
CA ALA A 216 1.46 -8.42 6.54
C ALA A 216 1.77 -8.33 5.03
N TYR A 217 1.52 -9.42 4.30
CA TYR A 217 1.74 -9.48 2.85
C TYR A 217 0.43 -9.75 2.13
N PHE A 218 0.02 -8.88 1.21
CA PHE A 218 -1.22 -8.96 0.46
C PHE A 218 -0.96 -9.27 -1.02
N ARG A 219 -1.66 -10.26 -1.57
CA ARG A 219 -1.61 -10.61 -3.00
C ARG A 219 -3.00 -10.78 -3.61
N ILE A 220 -3.20 -10.18 -4.79
CA ILE A 220 -4.38 -10.37 -5.65
C ILE A 220 -4.00 -11.36 -6.75
N ASN A 221 -4.80 -12.40 -7.00
CA ASN A 221 -4.54 -13.37 -8.08
C ASN A 221 -5.80 -13.66 -8.94
N THR A 222 -6.94 -13.07 -8.60
CA THR A 222 -8.23 -13.30 -9.27
C THR A 222 -8.59 -12.15 -10.20
N GLU A 223 -8.93 -12.49 -11.45
CA GLU A 223 -9.34 -11.51 -12.45
C GLU A 223 -10.69 -10.84 -12.07
N ASN A 224 -10.76 -9.51 -12.21
CA ASN A 224 -11.89 -8.65 -11.82
C ASN A 224 -12.24 -8.70 -10.32
N MET A 225 -11.28 -9.00 -9.46
CA MET A 225 -11.49 -8.95 -8.02
C MET A 225 -11.31 -7.54 -7.47
N GLY A 226 -12.21 -7.14 -6.58
CA GLY A 226 -12.00 -5.98 -5.72
C GLY A 226 -11.35 -6.42 -4.40
N GLN A 227 -10.27 -5.75 -3.99
CA GLN A 227 -9.65 -5.97 -2.69
C GLN A 227 -10.05 -4.84 -1.73
N PHE A 228 -10.66 -5.22 -0.60
CA PHE A 228 -11.24 -4.30 0.37
C PHE A 228 -10.72 -4.61 1.78
N GLU A 229 -9.41 -4.53 1.97
CA GLU A 229 -8.82 -4.74 3.30
C GLU A 229 -9.19 -3.60 4.27
N ARG A 230 -9.32 -3.95 5.55
CA ARG A 230 -9.59 -3.00 6.62
C ARG A 230 -8.62 -3.22 7.76
N THR A 231 -7.60 -2.37 7.89
CA THR A 231 -6.60 -2.49 8.96
C THR A 231 -6.94 -1.57 10.12
N LEU A 232 -6.90 -2.09 11.34
CA LEU A 232 -7.18 -1.38 12.58
C LEU A 232 -6.04 -1.62 13.58
N ILE A 233 -5.30 -0.56 13.92
CA ILE A 233 -4.15 -0.62 14.83
C ILE A 233 -4.39 0.30 16.03
N ILE A 234 -4.25 -0.25 17.23
CA ILE A 234 -4.34 0.48 18.49
C ILE A 234 -3.01 0.36 19.22
N VAL A 235 -2.34 1.50 19.43
CA VAL A 235 -1.10 1.60 20.19
C VAL A 235 -1.40 2.31 21.48
N ASP A 236 -1.40 1.58 22.60
CA ASP A 236 -1.81 2.12 23.89
C ASP A 236 -0.73 3.02 24.54
N GLU A 237 -0.98 3.52 25.74
CA GLU A 237 -0.15 4.54 26.39
C GLU A 237 1.31 4.09 26.52
N GLY A 238 2.23 4.88 25.97
CA GLY A 238 3.67 4.58 25.98
C GLY A 238 4.08 3.34 25.17
N ALA A 239 3.18 2.74 24.40
CA ALA A 239 3.47 1.56 23.59
C ALA A 239 4.12 1.92 22.25
N SER A 240 4.79 0.96 21.60
CA SER A 240 5.46 1.18 20.31
C SER A 240 5.32 -0.02 19.38
N VAL A 241 5.05 0.25 18.10
CA VAL A 241 5.04 -0.79 17.06
C VAL A 241 5.49 -0.24 15.70
N HIS A 242 6.22 -1.09 14.97
CA HIS A 242 6.44 -0.93 13.54
C HIS A 242 5.64 -2.01 12.82
N TYR A 243 4.74 -1.59 11.93
CA TYR A 243 3.98 -2.48 11.07
C TYR A 243 4.37 -2.27 9.60
N VAL A 244 4.56 -3.35 8.86
CA VAL A 244 4.95 -3.34 7.45
C VAL A 244 3.90 -4.09 6.63
N GLU A 245 3.47 -3.45 5.56
CA GLU A 245 2.48 -3.93 4.61
C GLU A 245 3.11 -4.01 3.21
N GLY A 246 3.25 -5.22 2.68
CA GLY A 246 3.67 -5.45 1.29
C GLY A 246 2.47 -5.82 0.43
N CYS A 247 2.24 -5.12 -0.68
CA CYS A 247 1.17 -5.45 -1.63
C CYS A 247 1.76 -5.70 -3.02
N THR A 248 1.60 -6.90 -3.57
CA THR A 248 2.03 -7.23 -4.95
C THR A 248 0.92 -7.93 -5.72
N ALA A 249 0.67 -7.53 -6.97
CA ALA A 249 -0.25 -8.23 -7.88
C ALA A 249 0.45 -8.68 -9.17
N PRO A 250 0.16 -9.90 -9.69
CA PRO A 250 0.45 -10.31 -11.05
C PRO A 250 -0.26 -9.41 -12.08
N ILE A 251 0.25 -9.38 -13.31
CA ILE A 251 -0.39 -8.64 -14.41
C ILE A 251 -1.60 -9.40 -14.95
N TYR A 252 -2.79 -8.79 -14.80
CA TYR A 252 -4.02 -9.22 -15.46
C TYR A 252 -4.45 -8.22 -16.54
N LYS A 253 -5.29 -8.67 -17.48
CA LYS A 253 -5.78 -7.84 -18.60
C LYS A 253 -6.96 -6.93 -18.24
N SER A 254 -7.66 -7.16 -17.12
CA SER A 254 -8.92 -6.47 -16.81
C SER A 254 -8.84 -5.56 -15.58
N ASP A 255 -9.45 -4.37 -15.64
CA ASP A 255 -9.39 -3.39 -14.54
C ASP A 255 -9.86 -4.00 -13.20
N SER A 256 -9.09 -3.75 -12.13
CA SER A 256 -9.35 -4.24 -10.77
C SER A 256 -9.36 -3.07 -9.78
N LEU A 257 -10.01 -3.22 -8.63
CA LEU A 257 -10.16 -2.14 -7.64
C LEU A 257 -9.55 -2.56 -6.31
N HIS A 258 -8.55 -1.81 -5.85
CA HIS A 258 -8.06 -1.88 -4.48
C HIS A 258 -8.56 -0.66 -3.71
N SER A 259 -9.37 -0.89 -2.67
CA SER A 259 -9.95 0.17 -1.83
C SER A 259 -9.77 -0.17 -0.36
N ALA A 260 -8.55 0.00 0.13
CA ALA A 260 -8.20 -0.21 1.53
C ALA A 260 -8.63 0.95 2.44
N VAL A 261 -8.89 0.61 3.70
CA VAL A 261 -8.98 1.59 4.77
C VAL A 261 -8.10 1.19 5.94
N VAL A 262 -7.30 2.13 6.43
CA VAL A 262 -6.37 1.94 7.54
C VAL A 262 -6.66 2.96 8.63
N GLU A 263 -7.09 2.46 9.79
CA GLU A 263 -7.36 3.25 11.00
C GLU A 263 -6.29 2.97 12.05
N ILE A 264 -5.61 4.02 12.51
CA ILE A 264 -4.62 3.89 13.58
C ILE A 264 -4.96 4.84 14.71
N ILE A 265 -4.89 4.35 15.94
CA ILE A 265 -5.07 5.13 17.16
C ILE A 265 -3.80 5.01 17.99
N VAL A 266 -3.08 6.11 18.13
CA VAL A 266 -1.89 6.22 18.96
C VAL A 266 -2.26 6.98 20.23
N LYS A 267 -2.27 6.28 21.37
CA LYS A 267 -2.57 6.86 22.69
C LYS A 267 -1.37 7.66 23.21
N LYS A 268 -1.52 8.21 24.42
CA LYS A 268 -0.56 9.14 25.01
C LYS A 268 0.85 8.55 25.05
N GLY A 269 1.82 9.26 24.50
CA GLY A 269 3.22 8.81 24.45
C GLY A 269 3.48 7.57 23.61
N GLY A 270 2.48 7.06 22.87
CA GLY A 270 2.65 5.90 21.99
C GLY A 270 3.37 6.25 20.70
N HIS A 271 3.88 5.24 20.01
CA HIS A 271 4.58 5.37 18.74
C HIS A 271 4.12 4.32 17.74
N CYS A 272 3.77 4.75 16.53
CA CYS A 272 3.45 3.84 15.43
C CYS A 272 4.21 4.24 14.17
N ARG A 273 4.96 3.29 13.62
CA ARG A 273 5.51 3.37 12.26
C ARG A 273 4.74 2.40 11.37
N TYR A 274 4.21 2.90 10.27
CA TYR A 274 3.51 2.10 9.26
C TYR A 274 4.22 2.24 7.93
N THR A 275 4.76 1.13 7.44
CA THR A 275 5.45 1.05 6.15
C THR A 275 4.58 0.34 5.14
N THR A 276 4.40 0.91 3.95
CA THR A 276 3.71 0.27 2.83
C THR A 276 4.59 0.29 1.59
N ILE A 277 4.79 -0.87 0.97
CA ILE A 277 5.34 -0.96 -0.38
C ILE A 277 4.30 -1.65 -1.25
N GLN A 278 3.81 -0.94 -2.25
CA GLN A 278 2.84 -1.46 -3.20
C GLN A 278 3.47 -1.54 -4.59
N ASN A 279 3.19 -2.64 -5.29
CA ASN A 279 3.46 -2.81 -6.70
C ASN A 279 2.23 -3.45 -7.37
N TRP A 280 1.37 -2.60 -7.92
CA TRP A 280 0.14 -3.04 -8.58
C TRP A 280 0.32 -3.17 -10.09
N SER A 281 -0.44 -4.06 -10.72
CA SER A 281 -0.54 -4.07 -12.18
C SER A 281 -1.19 -2.76 -12.71
N ASN A 282 -0.86 -2.38 -13.94
CA ASN A 282 -1.20 -1.05 -14.52
C ASN A 282 -2.70 -0.83 -14.81
N ASN A 283 -3.54 -1.82 -14.49
CA ASN A 283 -4.99 -1.85 -14.62
C ASN A 283 -5.72 -1.68 -13.26
N VAL A 284 -4.98 -1.51 -12.16
CA VAL A 284 -5.59 -1.36 -10.82
C VAL A 284 -5.94 0.10 -10.51
N TYR A 285 -7.15 0.35 -10.03
CA TYR A 285 -7.48 1.58 -9.30
C TYR A 285 -7.16 1.40 -7.82
N ASN A 286 -6.28 2.21 -7.28
CA ASN A 286 -5.81 2.14 -5.91
C ASN A 286 -6.33 3.35 -5.11
N LEU A 287 -7.44 3.17 -4.42
CA LEU A 287 -8.25 4.22 -3.81
C LEU A 287 -8.30 4.03 -2.29
N VAL A 288 -7.26 4.48 -1.61
CA VAL A 288 -7.00 4.11 -0.21
C VAL A 288 -7.23 5.28 0.73
N THR A 289 -7.90 5.01 1.85
CA THR A 289 -8.06 5.98 2.95
C THR A 289 -7.27 5.53 4.17
N LYS A 290 -6.13 6.16 4.46
CA LYS A 290 -5.34 5.93 5.68
C LYS A 290 -5.41 7.14 6.61
N ARG A 291 -5.63 6.93 7.91
CA ARG A 291 -5.70 8.02 8.89
C ARG A 291 -5.34 7.53 10.28
N THR A 292 -4.55 8.36 10.96
CA THR A 292 -4.17 8.17 12.36
C THR A 292 -4.74 9.27 13.24
N LYS A 293 -5.20 8.90 14.44
CA LYS A 293 -5.42 9.81 15.57
C LYS A 293 -4.25 9.68 16.54
N VAL A 294 -3.58 10.79 16.86
CA VAL A 294 -2.41 10.80 17.76
C VAL A 294 -2.70 11.66 18.98
N GLU A 295 -2.66 11.04 20.16
CA GLU A 295 -2.86 11.70 21.45
C GLU A 295 -1.56 12.34 21.98
N ALA A 296 -1.63 12.96 23.16
CA ALA A 296 -0.55 13.81 23.68
C ALA A 296 0.80 13.09 23.77
N GLY A 297 1.85 13.74 23.27
CA GLY A 297 3.21 13.20 23.22
C GLY A 297 3.40 11.96 22.34
N GLY A 298 2.35 11.50 21.64
CA GLY A 298 2.44 10.36 20.73
C GLY A 298 3.05 10.74 19.37
N SER A 299 3.41 9.73 18.58
CA SER A 299 4.00 9.92 17.24
C SER A 299 3.49 8.88 16.23
N MET A 300 3.33 9.34 14.99
CA MET A 300 2.94 8.51 13.85
C MET A 300 3.87 8.77 12.66
N GLU A 301 4.35 7.71 12.04
CA GLU A 301 5.19 7.75 10.84
C GLU A 301 4.57 6.89 9.74
N TRP A 302 4.26 7.50 8.59
CA TRP A 302 3.84 6.80 7.37
C TRP A 302 5.00 6.75 6.39
N ILE A 303 5.47 5.55 6.06
CA ILE A 303 6.49 5.31 5.03
C ILE A 303 5.81 4.62 3.85
N ASP A 304 5.81 5.22 2.67
CA ASP A 304 4.94 4.79 1.58
C ASP A 304 5.68 4.76 0.23
N GLY A 305 5.72 3.60 -0.42
CA GLY A 305 6.27 3.41 -1.77
C GLY A 305 5.18 3.01 -2.75
N ASN A 306 4.82 3.90 -3.67
CA ASN A 306 3.75 3.73 -4.66
C ASN A 306 4.31 3.38 -6.03
N ILE A 307 4.20 2.12 -6.43
CA ILE A 307 4.63 1.63 -7.75
C ILE A 307 3.45 0.92 -8.43
N GLY A 308 3.36 1.07 -9.75
CA GLY A 308 2.30 0.43 -10.53
C GLY A 308 0.95 1.13 -10.40
N SER A 309 -0.15 0.41 -10.66
CA SER A 309 -1.55 0.92 -10.72
C SER A 309 -1.84 1.84 -11.92
N LYS A 310 -3.08 1.81 -12.40
CA LYS A 310 -3.60 2.75 -13.40
C LYS A 310 -3.75 4.15 -12.80
N VAL A 311 -4.40 4.18 -11.64
CA VAL A 311 -4.69 5.40 -10.89
C VAL A 311 -4.48 5.09 -9.41
N THR A 312 -3.68 5.92 -8.75
CA THR A 312 -3.63 5.95 -7.28
C THR A 312 -4.21 7.27 -6.79
N MET A 313 -5.11 7.19 -5.80
CA MET A 313 -5.53 8.33 -4.98
C MET A 313 -5.36 7.95 -3.51
N LYS A 314 -4.27 8.43 -2.89
CA LYS A 314 -3.91 8.05 -1.52
C LYS A 314 -3.30 9.24 -0.76
N TYR A 315 -3.88 9.56 0.38
CA TYR A 315 -3.49 10.74 1.18
C TYR A 315 -3.48 10.39 2.68
N PRO A 316 -2.46 9.67 3.19
CA PRO A 316 -2.36 9.34 4.59
C PRO A 316 -2.45 10.60 5.46
N ALA A 317 -3.27 10.51 6.50
CA ALA A 317 -3.59 11.65 7.35
C ALA A 317 -3.13 11.40 8.79
N VAL A 318 -2.61 12.45 9.45
CA VAL A 318 -2.32 12.44 10.89
C VAL A 318 -3.11 13.55 11.56
N TRP A 319 -4.00 13.17 12.47
CA TRP A 319 -4.73 14.08 13.34
C TRP A 319 -4.01 14.15 14.68
N MET A 320 -3.27 15.23 14.90
CA MET A 320 -2.51 15.49 16.12
C MET A 320 -3.44 16.14 17.15
N MET A 321 -4.11 15.28 17.93
CA MET A 321 -5.19 15.63 18.85
C MET A 321 -4.71 16.11 20.21
N GLY A 322 -3.52 15.69 20.63
CA GLY A 322 -2.94 16.05 21.93
C GLY A 322 -1.68 16.90 21.81
N GLU A 323 -1.37 17.60 22.90
CA GLU A 323 -0.18 18.45 22.99
C GLU A 323 1.09 17.65 22.69
N HIS A 324 2.03 18.24 21.95
CA HIS A 324 3.28 17.59 21.54
C HIS A 324 3.14 16.34 20.65
N ALA A 325 1.94 16.04 20.13
CA ALA A 325 1.78 14.97 19.14
C ALA A 325 2.58 15.28 17.87
N ARG A 326 3.13 14.23 17.25
CA ARG A 326 3.97 14.32 16.04
C ARG A 326 3.42 13.47 14.90
N GLY A 327 3.56 13.95 13.67
CA GLY A 327 3.16 13.23 12.46
C GLY A 327 4.17 13.37 11.33
N GLU A 328 4.61 12.25 10.77
CA GLU A 328 5.55 12.22 9.66
C GLU A 328 5.00 11.38 8.50
N VAL A 329 5.19 11.88 7.28
CA VAL A 329 4.91 11.12 6.06
C VAL A 329 6.12 11.21 5.15
N LEU A 330 6.67 10.06 4.78
CA LEU A 330 7.66 9.90 3.74
C LEU A 330 7.02 9.06 2.63
N SER A 331 6.83 9.65 1.45
CA SER A 331 6.13 8.99 0.33
C SER A 331 6.93 9.11 -0.96
N VAL A 332 7.10 7.99 -1.69
CA VAL A 332 7.58 7.95 -3.07
C VAL A 332 6.43 7.51 -3.96
N ALA A 333 6.31 8.16 -5.12
CA ALA A 333 5.42 7.73 -6.20
C ALA A 333 6.17 7.58 -7.52
N PHE A 334 5.91 6.47 -8.21
CA PHE A 334 6.46 6.19 -9.52
C PHE A 334 5.32 6.10 -10.55
N ALA A 335 5.37 6.93 -11.60
CA ALA A 335 4.36 6.99 -12.64
C ALA A 335 4.98 6.69 -14.02
N GLY A 336 4.57 5.57 -14.63
CA GLY A 336 4.86 5.19 -16.01
C GLY A 336 3.72 5.51 -16.98
N GLU A 337 3.83 4.99 -18.20
CA GLU A 337 2.87 5.23 -19.28
C GLU A 337 1.42 4.92 -18.86
N GLY A 338 0.51 5.84 -19.16
CA GLY A 338 -0.93 5.71 -18.86
C GLY A 338 -1.28 5.77 -17.37
N GLN A 339 -0.30 5.94 -16.47
CA GLN A 339 -0.52 5.98 -15.03
C GLN A 339 -0.71 7.40 -14.50
N HIS A 340 -1.57 7.55 -13.50
CA HIS A 340 -1.69 8.76 -12.70
C HIS A 340 -1.61 8.47 -11.20
N GLN A 341 -0.49 8.85 -10.58
CA GLN A 341 -0.27 8.77 -9.14
C GLN A 341 -0.67 10.10 -8.46
N ASP A 342 -1.90 10.25 -7.96
CA ASP A 342 -2.30 11.39 -7.12
C ASP A 342 -2.12 11.01 -5.64
N THR A 343 -0.95 11.32 -5.11
CA THR A 343 -0.50 10.92 -3.77
C THR A 343 -0.20 12.14 -2.92
N GLY A 344 -0.19 12.01 -1.61
CA GLY A 344 0.27 13.08 -0.74
C GLY A 344 -0.04 12.80 0.71
N ALA A 345 -0.32 13.84 1.49
CA ALA A 345 -0.46 13.71 2.94
C ALA A 345 -1.35 14.81 3.52
N LYS A 346 -1.96 14.52 4.68
CA LYS A 346 -2.76 15.50 5.42
C LYS A 346 -2.30 15.60 6.89
N MET A 347 -1.79 16.74 7.29
CA MET A 347 -1.36 17.02 8.66
C MET A 347 -2.33 17.99 9.31
N LEU A 348 -3.09 17.51 10.30
CA LEU A 348 -4.04 18.32 11.05
C LEU A 348 -3.50 18.55 12.47
N HIS A 349 -3.10 19.79 12.74
CA HIS A 349 -2.67 20.26 14.05
C HIS A 349 -3.90 20.75 14.84
N LEU A 350 -4.31 19.97 15.84
CA LEU A 350 -5.53 20.20 16.62
C LEU A 350 -5.24 20.53 18.08
N ALA A 351 -3.97 20.51 18.47
CA ALA A 351 -3.48 20.80 19.81
C ALA A 351 -2.17 21.62 19.76
N PRO A 352 -1.81 22.32 20.86
CA PRO A 352 -0.60 23.15 20.90
C PRO A 352 0.68 22.32 20.79
N HIS A 353 1.74 22.98 20.35
CA HIS A 353 3.10 22.44 20.28
C HIS A 353 3.23 21.13 19.48
N THR A 354 2.34 20.90 18.51
CA THR A 354 2.37 19.74 17.63
C THR A 354 3.36 19.96 16.47
N SER A 355 3.95 18.89 15.96
CA SER A 355 4.95 18.98 14.89
C SER A 355 4.71 18.01 13.76
N SER A 356 4.87 18.44 12.50
CA SER A 356 4.75 17.55 11.35
C SER A 356 5.84 17.72 10.30
N THR A 357 6.14 16.61 9.61
CA THR A 357 7.05 16.58 8.46
C THR A 357 6.42 15.80 7.32
N ILE A 358 6.40 16.38 6.12
CA ILE A 358 6.00 15.68 4.90
C ILE A 358 7.18 15.72 3.93
N VAL A 359 7.68 14.55 3.56
CA VAL A 359 8.65 14.39 2.47
C VAL A 359 7.95 13.58 1.38
N SER A 360 7.70 14.21 0.24
CA SER A 360 7.14 13.54 -0.93
C SER A 360 8.15 13.57 -2.05
N LYS A 361 8.39 12.42 -2.65
CA LYS A 361 9.24 12.23 -3.81
C LYS A 361 8.42 11.63 -4.94
N SER A 362 8.61 12.11 -6.16
CA SER A 362 7.93 11.52 -7.32
C SER A 362 8.88 11.33 -8.49
N VAL A 363 8.73 10.22 -9.20
CA VAL A 363 9.42 9.92 -10.45
C VAL A 363 8.37 9.70 -11.52
N ALA A 364 8.49 10.40 -12.66
CA ALA A 364 7.58 10.25 -13.78
C ALA A 364 8.35 9.96 -15.08
N ARG A 365 7.88 8.95 -15.83
CA ARG A 365 8.44 8.49 -17.10
C ARG A 365 7.35 8.03 -18.09
N GLY A 366 7.70 7.85 -19.35
CA GLY A 366 6.84 7.29 -20.40
C GLY A 366 5.53 8.07 -20.60
N GLY A 367 5.50 9.37 -20.32
CA GLY A 367 4.27 10.16 -20.33
C GLY A 367 3.39 9.99 -19.09
N GLY A 368 3.88 9.26 -18.08
CA GLY A 368 3.24 9.11 -16.78
C GLY A 368 3.06 10.43 -16.05
N ARG A 369 2.03 10.47 -15.19
CA ARG A 369 1.68 11.65 -14.40
C ARG A 369 1.80 11.36 -12.91
N ALA A 370 2.72 12.05 -12.24
CA ALA A 370 2.77 12.10 -10.79
C ALA A 370 2.13 13.40 -10.28
N SER A 371 1.39 13.33 -9.18
CA SER A 371 0.82 14.50 -8.52
C SER A 371 1.04 14.38 -7.02
N TYR A 372 1.63 15.40 -6.43
CA TYR A 372 1.60 15.61 -5.00
C TYR A 372 0.37 16.44 -4.62
N ARG A 373 -0.39 16.00 -3.62
CA ARG A 373 -1.49 16.76 -3.03
C ARG A 373 -1.40 16.74 -1.51
N GLY A 374 -1.01 17.87 -0.94
CA GLY A 374 -0.80 18.02 0.50
C GLY A 374 -1.84 18.91 1.15
N LEU A 375 -2.21 18.61 2.39
CA LEU A 375 -2.90 19.55 3.29
C LEU A 375 -2.12 19.68 4.59
N VAL A 376 -1.70 20.89 4.92
CA VAL A 376 -1.29 21.26 6.28
C VAL A 376 -2.35 22.20 6.83
N GLN A 377 -3.03 21.76 7.88
CA GLN A 377 -4.07 22.53 8.54
C GLN A 377 -3.70 22.74 10.01
N VAL A 378 -3.57 24.00 10.42
CA VAL A 378 -3.34 24.38 11.81
C VAL A 378 -4.56 25.09 12.35
N ASN A 379 -5.26 24.43 13.27
CA ASN A 379 -6.50 24.94 13.82
C ASN A 379 -6.25 25.94 14.96
N LYS A 380 -7.25 26.78 15.20
CA LYS A 380 -7.26 27.69 16.34
C LYS A 380 -7.02 26.92 17.65
N GLY A 381 -6.11 27.42 18.49
CA GLY A 381 -5.66 26.80 19.73
C GLY A 381 -4.37 25.98 19.58
N ALA A 382 -3.96 25.61 18.36
CA ALA A 382 -2.74 24.85 18.09
C ALA A 382 -1.50 25.75 17.99
N HIS A 383 -1.32 26.65 18.94
CA HIS A 383 -0.18 27.57 19.02
C HIS A 383 1.14 26.82 19.27
N GLY A 384 2.25 27.42 18.85
CA GLY A 384 3.59 26.83 18.90
C GLY A 384 3.77 25.62 17.98
N SER A 385 2.85 25.37 17.04
CA SER A 385 2.92 24.25 16.11
C SER A 385 3.97 24.48 15.03
N LYS A 386 4.56 23.38 14.54
CA LYS A 386 5.61 23.41 13.51
C LYS A 386 5.29 22.44 12.37
N SER A 387 5.51 22.85 11.12
CA SER A 387 5.35 21.94 9.98
C SER A 387 6.40 22.18 8.91
N THR A 388 6.94 21.12 8.33
CA THR A 388 7.84 21.18 7.17
C THR A 388 7.30 20.30 6.06
N VAL A 389 7.21 20.83 4.85
CA VAL A 389 6.82 20.09 3.65
C VAL A 389 7.93 20.20 2.62
N LYS A 390 8.41 19.07 2.12
CA LYS A 390 9.38 18.97 1.04
C LYS A 390 8.85 18.06 -0.05
N CYS A 391 8.72 18.61 -1.26
CA CYS A 391 8.25 17.90 -2.44
C CYS A 391 9.35 17.89 -3.49
N ASP A 392 9.96 16.73 -3.76
CA ASP A 392 10.94 16.58 -4.83
C ASP A 392 10.32 15.78 -5.99
N ALA A 393 10.42 16.28 -7.21
CA ALA A 393 10.01 15.56 -8.41
C ALA A 393 11.18 15.35 -9.35
N LEU A 394 11.26 14.17 -9.96
CA LEU A 394 12.21 13.80 -10.98
C LEU A 394 11.44 13.42 -12.25
N LEU A 395 11.62 14.20 -13.31
CA LEU A 395 11.13 13.89 -14.65
C LEU A 395 12.23 13.17 -15.42
N VAL A 396 11.93 11.96 -15.90
CA VAL A 396 12.87 11.11 -16.64
C VAL A 396 12.90 11.49 -18.13
N ASP A 397 11.79 12.00 -18.67
CA ASP A 397 11.66 12.39 -20.07
C ASP A 397 10.98 13.76 -20.24
N GLN A 398 10.69 14.14 -21.49
CA GLN A 398 10.08 15.42 -21.86
C GLN A 398 8.54 15.39 -21.96
N ILE A 399 7.92 14.20 -21.93
CA ILE A 399 6.47 14.01 -22.12
C ILE A 399 5.74 13.78 -20.79
N SER A 400 6.45 13.32 -19.77
CA SER A 400 5.98 13.08 -18.42
C SER A 400 5.69 14.37 -17.67
N ARG A 401 4.82 14.24 -16.67
CA ARG A 401 4.29 15.37 -15.92
C ARG A 401 4.38 15.12 -14.43
N SER A 402 4.79 16.16 -13.70
CA SER A 402 4.63 16.23 -12.25
C SER A 402 3.83 17.47 -11.89
N ASP A 403 2.79 17.31 -11.07
CA ASP A 403 1.98 18.39 -10.53
C ASP A 403 2.13 18.46 -9.00
N THR A 404 2.12 19.65 -8.43
CA THR A 404 2.17 19.86 -6.97
C THR A 404 1.01 20.76 -6.55
N TYR A 405 0.13 20.24 -5.70
CA TYR A 405 -1.07 20.90 -5.21
C TYR A 405 -1.02 21.05 -3.68
N PRO A 406 -0.26 22.02 -3.15
CA PRO A 406 -0.18 22.24 -1.72
C PRO A 406 -1.37 23.06 -1.21
N TYR A 407 -1.96 22.61 -0.11
CA TYR A 407 -3.00 23.33 0.62
C TYR A 407 -2.50 23.64 2.03
N VAL A 408 -2.58 24.90 2.41
CA VAL A 408 -2.14 25.40 3.69
C VAL A 408 -3.29 26.23 4.28
N ASP A 409 -3.85 25.78 5.40
CA ASP A 409 -4.91 26.47 6.14
C ASP A 409 -4.43 26.71 7.58
N ILE A 410 -3.90 27.90 7.84
CA ILE A 410 -3.37 28.30 9.15
C ILE A 410 -4.34 29.26 9.80
N ARG A 411 -4.89 28.87 10.95
CA ARG A 411 -5.90 29.62 11.71
C ARG A 411 -5.40 30.06 13.09
N GLU A 412 -4.08 30.15 13.24
CA GLU A 412 -3.37 30.49 14.47
C GLU A 412 -2.15 31.36 14.13
N ASP A 413 -1.80 32.31 15.00
CA ASP A 413 -0.75 33.29 14.72
C ASP A 413 0.67 32.79 15.09
N ASP A 414 0.77 31.98 16.16
CA ASP A 414 2.04 31.42 16.65
C ASP A 414 2.29 30.04 16.02
N VAL A 415 2.76 30.03 14.76
CA VAL A 415 3.04 28.82 13.98
C VAL A 415 4.30 29.03 13.15
N THR A 416 5.15 28.00 13.07
CA THR A 416 6.28 27.98 12.10
C THR A 416 6.01 26.95 11.02
N MET A 417 6.00 27.36 9.76
CA MET A 417 5.83 26.43 8.65
C MET A 417 6.76 26.76 7.48
N GLY A 418 7.34 25.72 6.88
CA GLY A 418 8.08 25.79 5.62
C GLY A 418 7.52 24.82 4.59
N HIS A 419 7.40 25.27 3.34
CA HIS A 419 7.06 24.44 2.20
C HIS A 419 8.08 24.67 1.09
N GLU A 420 8.73 23.59 0.64
CA GLU A 420 9.67 23.58 -0.48
C GLU A 420 9.19 22.57 -1.53
N ALA A 421 9.23 22.97 -2.80
CA ALA A 421 8.96 22.07 -3.92
C ALA A 421 10.01 22.26 -5.01
N THR A 422 10.68 21.18 -5.39
CA THR A 422 11.74 21.15 -6.41
C THR A 422 11.40 20.16 -7.50
N VAL A 423 11.40 20.60 -8.75
CA VAL A 423 11.28 19.73 -9.93
C VAL A 423 12.63 19.67 -10.62
N SER A 424 13.16 18.48 -10.76
CA SER A 424 14.43 18.19 -11.42
C SER A 424 14.20 17.34 -12.66
N LYS A 425 15.08 17.48 -13.64
CA LYS A 425 15.24 16.53 -14.75
C LYS A 425 16.53 15.76 -14.53
N VAL A 426 16.60 14.56 -15.07
CA VAL A 426 17.86 13.83 -15.12
C VAL A 426 18.85 14.63 -15.98
N SER A 427 20.07 14.83 -15.47
CA SER A 427 21.07 15.66 -16.14
C SER A 427 21.81 14.86 -17.21
N ASP A 428 21.86 15.38 -18.43
CA ASP A 428 22.64 14.81 -19.53
C ASP A 428 24.12 14.66 -19.15
N ASP A 429 24.67 15.60 -18.36
CA ASP A 429 26.05 15.52 -17.87
C ASP A 429 26.24 14.36 -16.87
N GLN A 430 25.22 14.07 -16.04
CA GLN A 430 25.26 12.94 -15.11
C GLN A 430 25.18 11.61 -15.86
N LEU A 431 24.29 11.51 -16.85
CA LEU A 431 24.17 10.32 -17.70
C LEU A 431 25.46 10.11 -18.50
N PHE A 432 25.97 11.13 -19.18
CA PHE A 432 27.23 11.07 -19.91
C PHE A 432 28.40 10.63 -19.00
N TYR A 433 28.47 11.18 -17.78
CA TYR A 433 29.49 10.79 -16.82
C TYR A 433 29.39 9.30 -16.46
N LEU A 434 28.21 8.81 -16.10
CA LEU A 434 27.97 7.41 -15.72
C LEU A 434 28.24 6.46 -16.90
N MET A 435 27.77 6.81 -18.10
CA MET A 435 28.01 6.04 -19.32
C MET A 435 29.50 6.01 -19.70
N SER A 436 30.23 7.11 -19.47
CA SER A 436 31.70 7.13 -19.65
C SER A 436 32.44 6.19 -18.70
N ARG A 437 31.78 5.70 -17.64
CA ARG A 437 32.30 4.67 -16.73
C ARG A 437 31.90 3.25 -17.10
N GLY A 438 31.24 3.06 -18.25
CA GLY A 438 30.92 1.76 -18.81
C GLY A 438 29.54 1.24 -18.45
N LEU A 439 28.68 2.06 -17.83
CA LEU A 439 27.26 1.75 -17.70
C LEU A 439 26.55 2.03 -19.03
N ASP A 440 25.55 1.23 -19.35
CA ASP A 440 24.61 1.64 -20.40
C ASP A 440 23.67 2.76 -19.90
N GLU A 441 22.87 3.30 -20.81
CA GLU A 441 22.01 4.45 -20.50
C GLU A 441 20.90 4.09 -19.49
N ASP A 442 20.30 2.90 -19.61
CA ASP A 442 19.26 2.38 -18.71
C ASP A 442 19.83 2.15 -17.29
N GLU A 443 21.02 1.56 -17.19
CA GLU A 443 21.74 1.36 -15.93
C GLU A 443 22.13 2.69 -15.26
N ALA A 444 22.60 3.65 -16.05
CA ALA A 444 22.93 4.99 -15.57
C ALA A 444 21.69 5.70 -15.04
N MET A 445 20.58 5.65 -15.78
CA MET A 445 19.29 6.21 -15.40
C MET A 445 18.78 5.58 -14.09
N ALA A 446 18.78 4.25 -14.01
CA ALA A 446 18.39 3.51 -12.82
C ALA A 446 19.27 3.87 -11.60
N MET A 447 20.57 4.12 -11.79
CA MET A 447 21.44 4.59 -10.71
C MET A 447 21.04 5.99 -10.19
N VAL A 448 20.72 6.93 -11.08
CA VAL A 448 20.25 8.27 -10.68
C VAL A 448 18.93 8.19 -9.93
N VAL A 449 17.96 7.42 -10.44
CA VAL A 449 16.65 7.24 -9.81
C VAL A 449 16.76 6.55 -8.45
N ARG A 450 17.60 5.50 -8.31
CA ARG A 450 17.88 4.86 -7.02
C ARG A 450 18.45 5.84 -6.01
N GLY A 451 19.42 6.68 -6.42
CA GLY A 451 19.95 7.73 -5.56
C GLY A 451 18.88 8.74 -5.11
N PHE A 452 17.92 9.04 -5.99
CA PHE A 452 16.82 9.95 -5.68
C PHE A 452 15.83 9.37 -4.65
N VAL A 453 15.51 8.07 -4.74
CA VAL A 453 14.58 7.39 -3.83
C VAL A 453 15.24 6.78 -2.58
N GLU A 454 16.58 6.82 -2.50
CA GLU A 454 17.40 6.23 -1.42
C GLU A 454 16.89 6.56 -0.01
N PRO A 455 16.40 7.78 0.31
CA PRO A 455 15.87 8.08 1.64
C PRO A 455 14.72 7.16 2.07
N ILE A 456 13.90 6.66 1.14
CA ILE A 456 12.85 5.69 1.46
C ILE A 456 13.45 4.31 1.66
N ALA A 457 14.32 3.86 0.75
CA ALA A 457 14.93 2.54 0.84
C ALA A 457 15.65 2.31 2.19
N LYS A 458 16.23 3.38 2.78
CA LYS A 458 16.85 3.34 4.12
C LYS A 458 15.88 3.13 5.28
N GLU A 459 14.60 3.48 5.10
CA GLU A 459 13.56 3.31 6.13
C GLU A 459 12.85 1.95 6.03
N LEU A 460 13.16 1.16 5.00
CA LEU A 460 12.58 -0.15 4.80
C LEU A 460 13.46 -1.24 5.45
N PRO A 461 12.85 -2.32 5.95
CA PRO A 461 13.59 -3.55 6.20
C PRO A 461 14.36 -4.00 4.94
N MET A 462 15.47 -4.71 5.14
CA MET A 462 16.43 -5.03 4.07
C MET A 462 15.77 -5.74 2.89
N GLU A 463 14.86 -6.66 3.15
CA GLU A 463 14.10 -7.43 2.18
C GLU A 463 13.27 -6.51 1.25
N TYR A 464 12.55 -5.55 1.82
CA TYR A 464 11.72 -4.60 1.06
C TYR A 464 12.58 -3.53 0.37
N ALA A 465 13.72 -3.15 0.95
CA ALA A 465 14.66 -2.25 0.30
C ALA A 465 15.26 -2.88 -0.97
N LEU A 466 15.60 -4.17 -0.91
CA LEU A 466 16.08 -4.93 -2.07
C LEU A 466 14.99 -5.08 -3.14
N GLU A 467 13.77 -5.42 -2.72
CA GLU A 467 12.61 -5.50 -3.62
C GLU A 467 12.36 -4.16 -4.31
N LEU A 468 12.31 -3.05 -3.57
CA LEU A 468 12.14 -1.70 -4.12
C LEU A 468 13.21 -1.37 -5.17
N ASN A 469 14.48 -1.66 -4.88
CA ASN A 469 15.56 -1.42 -5.83
C ASN A 469 15.41 -2.25 -7.10
N ARG A 470 15.01 -3.52 -6.98
CA ARG A 470 14.78 -4.39 -8.15
C ARG A 470 13.58 -3.94 -8.97
N LEU A 471 12.50 -3.50 -8.31
CA LEU A 471 11.33 -2.95 -8.98
C LEU A 471 11.67 -1.67 -9.74
N ILE A 472 12.54 -0.82 -9.20
CA ILE A 472 13.01 0.39 -9.91
C ILE A 472 13.78 0.01 -11.16
N GLU A 473 14.70 -0.95 -11.10
CA GLU A 473 15.44 -1.43 -12.29
C GLU A 473 14.50 -1.91 -13.39
N LEU A 474 13.52 -2.75 -13.05
CA LEU A 474 12.52 -3.25 -13.98
C LEU A 474 11.65 -2.13 -14.57
N GLN A 475 11.37 -1.10 -13.78
CA GLN A 475 10.68 0.10 -14.26
C GLN A 475 11.58 1.01 -15.09
N MET A 476 12.88 0.79 -15.19
CA MET A 476 13.79 1.59 -16.03
C MET A 476 14.10 0.92 -17.37
N GLU A 477 13.94 -0.41 -17.48
CA GLU A 477 14.11 -1.12 -18.75
C GLU A 477 13.18 -0.52 -19.84
N GLY A 478 13.79 -0.05 -20.94
CA GLY A 478 13.08 0.56 -22.07
C GLY A 478 12.50 1.96 -21.77
N ALA A 479 12.92 2.64 -20.71
CA ALA A 479 12.53 4.02 -20.41
C ALA A 479 13.23 5.07 -21.30
N VAL A 480 14.26 4.64 -22.04
CA VAL A 480 15.01 5.47 -22.98
C VAL A 480 14.45 5.26 -24.39
N GLY A 481 13.68 6.24 -24.88
CA GLY A 481 13.06 6.24 -26.22
C GLY A 481 12.21 7.46 -26.49
#